data_AF-A0AB39WUT1-F1
#
_entry.id   AF-A0AB39WUT1-F1
#
_cell.length_a   1.000
_cell.length_b   1.000
_cell.length_c   1.000
_cell.angle_alpha   90.00
_cell.angle_beta   90.00
_cell.angle_gamma   90.00
#
_symmetry.space_group_name_H-M   'P 1'
#
loop_
_entity.id
_entity.type
_entity.pdbx_description
1 polymer ?
#
loop_
_entity_poly.entity_id
_entity_poly.type
_entity_poly.pdbx_seq_one_letter_code
_entity_poly.pdbx_strand_id
1 'polypeptide(L)'
;MKPCALALLMFVGLAQADEPQLRVQARLVPGDAVVVGEAVQLQVDVLTDSWFTRGASLPELSLAGTDVMPPNGEAEHLSQTIQGQTFSGLRYTYRITPTQAQAFSIAPLTVRATPAQASHELSGQTPALTFRASLPEGFSPGEPVLAASALRLSQSLTPSGGPFKVGDSLTRSVTLQADGTPGLALPAPPLASVAGLGAYPQTPQVSNLDDGRGGFNGGQRIDRVRYRIEREGDFELPAIRVKWWDSVNRKTRFSELPAVTFKATASSSYTPVFSIVDDLKQMGQPTRLRLPAFWLVGAAALLLAVALYVNRGRLLHVLNAVRYWLRNRPPRQDYGLRPLNPRHEKDFQK
;
A
#
# COMPACT_ATOMS: atom_id res chain seq x y z
N MET A 1 -94.56 -7.77 -57.13
CA MET A 1 -93.60 -8.28 -56.13
C MET A 1 -92.20 -8.16 -56.73
N LYS A 2 -91.40 -7.21 -56.28
CA LYS A 2 -89.97 -7.06 -56.61
C LYS A 2 -89.24 -6.75 -55.30
N PRO A 3 -88.28 -7.56 -54.83
CA PRO A 3 -87.49 -7.19 -53.67
C PRO A 3 -86.31 -6.34 -54.11
N CYS A 4 -86.26 -5.09 -53.66
CA CYS A 4 -85.04 -4.29 -53.65
C CYS A 4 -84.23 -4.70 -52.41
N ALA A 5 -83.13 -5.42 -52.61
CA ALA A 5 -82.14 -5.66 -51.57
C ALA A 5 -81.12 -4.51 -51.57
N LEU A 6 -81.11 -3.75 -50.49
CA LEU A 6 -80.17 -2.66 -50.21
C LEU A 6 -78.85 -3.28 -49.72
N ALA A 7 -77.77 -3.16 -50.50
CA ALA A 7 -76.44 -3.59 -50.07
C ALA A 7 -75.76 -2.47 -49.28
N LEU A 8 -75.57 -2.70 -47.98
CA LEU A 8 -74.85 -1.80 -47.06
C LEU A 8 -73.35 -2.13 -47.14
N LEU A 9 -72.57 -1.29 -47.83
CA LEU A 9 -71.10 -1.37 -47.88
C LEU A 9 -70.52 -0.76 -46.61
N MET A 10 -70.11 -1.60 -45.66
CA MET A 10 -69.28 -1.21 -44.52
C MET A 10 -67.84 -0.98 -45.01
N PHE A 11 -67.47 0.29 -45.19
CA PHE A 11 -66.06 0.69 -45.31
C PHE A 11 -65.40 0.56 -43.93
N VAL A 12 -64.73 -0.56 -43.69
CA VAL A 12 -63.78 -0.67 -42.59
C VAL A 12 -62.54 0.12 -43.02
N GLY A 13 -62.44 1.37 -42.55
CA GLY A 13 -61.21 2.14 -42.68
C GLY A 13 -60.09 1.41 -41.95
N LEU A 14 -59.10 0.92 -42.68
CA LEU A 14 -57.83 0.48 -42.10
C LEU A 14 -57.21 1.70 -41.45
N ALA A 15 -57.33 1.82 -40.13
CA ALA A 15 -56.53 2.75 -39.35
C ALA A 15 -55.07 2.30 -39.48
N GLN A 16 -54.34 2.91 -40.41
CA GLN A 16 -52.89 2.84 -40.43
C GLN A 16 -52.42 3.55 -39.16
N ALA A 17 -51.83 2.80 -38.22
CA ALA A 17 -51.14 3.42 -37.10
C ALA A 17 -49.90 4.11 -37.67
N ASP A 18 -49.73 5.39 -37.37
CA ASP A 18 -48.51 6.11 -37.74
C ASP A 18 -47.28 5.41 -37.14
N GLU A 19 -46.16 5.40 -37.88
CA GLU A 19 -44.91 4.88 -37.32
C GLU A 19 -44.50 5.68 -36.09
N PRO A 20 -43.98 5.01 -35.04
CA PRO A 20 -43.58 5.70 -33.82
C PRO A 20 -42.44 6.67 -34.10
N GLN A 21 -42.49 7.83 -33.44
CA GLN A 21 -41.49 8.87 -33.61
C GLN A 21 -40.30 8.62 -32.69
N LEU A 22 -39.07 8.79 -33.18
CA LEU A 22 -37.87 8.83 -32.33
C LEU A 22 -37.35 10.27 -32.25
N ARG A 23 -37.29 10.81 -31.04
CA ARG A 23 -36.69 12.13 -30.77
C ARG A 23 -35.48 11.97 -29.86
N VAL A 24 -34.39 12.64 -30.20
CA VAL A 24 -33.15 12.62 -29.42
C VAL A 24 -32.86 14.05 -28.97
N GLN A 25 -32.74 14.23 -27.67
CA GLN A 25 -32.35 15.49 -27.05
C GLN A 25 -31.06 15.29 -26.29
N ALA A 26 -30.23 16.33 -26.20
CA ALA A 26 -29.04 16.28 -25.39
C ALA A 26 -28.83 17.60 -24.66
N ARG A 27 -28.30 17.51 -23.43
CA ARG A 27 -27.93 18.68 -22.64
C ARG A 27 -26.69 18.40 -21.80
N LEU A 28 -26.01 19.48 -21.43
CA LEU A 28 -24.89 19.46 -20.50
C LEU A 28 -25.36 19.90 -19.12
N VAL A 29 -24.92 19.18 -18.09
CA VAL A 29 -25.18 19.48 -16.68
C VAL A 29 -23.84 19.53 -15.94
N PRO A 30 -23.52 20.60 -15.18
CA PRO A 30 -24.40 21.72 -14.80
C PRO A 30 -24.60 22.79 -15.89
N GLY A 31 -23.86 22.72 -16.99
CA GLY A 31 -23.92 23.67 -18.10
C GLY A 31 -22.73 23.54 -19.05
N ASP A 32 -22.42 24.61 -19.76
CA ASP A 32 -21.34 24.69 -20.76
C ASP A 32 -20.02 25.28 -20.23
N ALA A 33 -19.98 25.67 -18.96
CA ALA A 33 -18.80 26.21 -18.30
C ALA A 33 -18.47 25.38 -17.04
N VAL A 34 -17.31 24.75 -17.06
CA VAL A 34 -16.76 23.97 -15.93
C VAL A 34 -15.30 24.32 -15.71
N VAL A 35 -14.71 23.80 -14.64
CA VAL A 35 -13.26 23.88 -14.42
C VAL A 35 -12.58 22.54 -14.73
N VAL A 36 -11.27 22.56 -14.92
CA VAL A 36 -10.47 21.34 -15.01
C VAL A 36 -10.72 20.45 -13.78
N GLY A 37 -10.93 19.15 -14.00
CA GLY A 37 -11.25 18.17 -12.97
C GLY A 37 -12.72 18.12 -12.56
N GLU A 38 -13.56 19.10 -12.93
CA GLU A 38 -15.01 19.07 -12.66
C GLU A 38 -15.73 18.35 -13.81
N ALA A 39 -16.42 17.26 -13.49
CA ALA A 39 -17.14 16.51 -14.49
C ALA A 39 -18.37 17.27 -15.02
N VAL A 40 -18.51 17.33 -16.34
CA VAL A 40 -19.76 17.68 -17.02
C VAL A 40 -20.49 16.40 -17.42
N GLN A 41 -21.79 16.36 -17.14
CA GLN A 41 -22.66 15.27 -17.57
C GLN A 41 -23.30 15.62 -18.91
N LEU A 42 -23.06 14.79 -19.93
CA LEU A 42 -23.83 14.82 -21.16
C LEU A 42 -25.01 13.85 -21.00
N GLN A 43 -26.19 14.41 -20.78
CA GLN A 43 -27.45 13.67 -20.68
C GLN A 43 -28.08 13.61 -22.06
N VAL A 44 -28.30 12.40 -22.56
CA VAL A 44 -28.94 12.10 -23.84
C VAL A 44 -30.29 11.46 -23.57
N ASP A 45 -31.36 12.19 -23.89
CA ASP A 45 -32.75 11.76 -23.72
C ASP A 45 -33.24 11.21 -25.06
N VAL A 46 -33.60 9.92 -25.06
CA VAL A 46 -34.14 9.21 -26.22
C VAL A 46 -35.62 9.01 -25.97
N LEU A 47 -36.47 9.66 -26.77
CA LEU A 47 -37.91 9.78 -26.57
C LEU A 47 -38.68 9.11 -27.71
N THR A 48 -39.77 8.43 -27.37
CA THR A 48 -40.75 7.89 -28.33
C THR A 48 -42.18 8.17 -27.87
N ASP A 49 -43.10 8.32 -28.82
CA ASP A 49 -44.54 8.43 -28.55
C ASP A 49 -45.22 7.07 -28.29
N SER A 50 -44.45 5.98 -28.35
CA SER A 50 -44.85 4.64 -27.89
C SER A 50 -44.09 4.22 -26.61
N TRP A 51 -43.41 3.07 -26.61
CA TRP A 51 -42.52 2.59 -25.55
C TRP A 51 -41.30 1.88 -26.15
N PHE A 52 -40.24 1.67 -25.37
CA PHE A 52 -39.06 0.95 -25.84
C PHE A 52 -39.17 -0.55 -25.55
N THR A 53 -38.78 -1.39 -26.51
CA THR A 53 -38.70 -2.86 -26.33
C THR A 53 -37.32 -3.32 -25.85
N ARG A 54 -36.31 -2.47 -26.03
CA ARG A 54 -34.91 -2.64 -25.64
C ARG A 54 -34.28 -1.25 -25.45
N GLY A 55 -33.16 -1.18 -24.74
CA GLY A 55 -32.40 0.06 -24.61
C GLY A 55 -31.93 0.60 -25.95
N ALA A 56 -31.76 1.92 -26.04
CA ALA A 56 -31.10 2.55 -27.17
C ALA A 56 -29.61 2.21 -27.20
N SER A 57 -29.05 2.18 -28.41
CA SER A 57 -27.62 2.06 -28.66
C SER A 57 -27.04 3.43 -28.91
N LEU A 58 -26.00 3.77 -28.14
CA LEU A 58 -25.27 5.04 -28.25
C LEU A 58 -23.81 4.75 -28.61
N PRO A 59 -23.15 5.64 -29.36
CA PRO A 59 -21.76 5.45 -29.74
C PRO A 59 -20.83 5.67 -28.53
N GLU A 60 -19.62 5.13 -28.62
CA GLU A 60 -18.55 5.54 -27.73
C GLU A 60 -18.22 7.03 -27.97
N LEU A 61 -17.97 7.77 -26.89
CA LEU A 61 -17.56 9.17 -26.95
C LEU A 61 -16.14 9.27 -26.41
N SER A 62 -15.23 9.80 -27.23
CA SER A 62 -13.86 10.09 -26.84
C SER A 62 -13.51 11.51 -27.25
N LEU A 63 -12.98 12.29 -26.30
CA LEU A 63 -12.56 13.67 -26.50
C LEU A 63 -11.16 13.83 -25.93
N ALA A 64 -10.21 14.25 -26.77
CA ALA A 64 -8.84 14.48 -26.34
C ALA A 64 -8.79 15.54 -25.23
N GLY A 65 -8.00 15.27 -24.18
CA GLY A 65 -7.92 16.15 -23.00
C GLY A 65 -9.09 15.99 -22.02
N THR A 66 -9.83 14.86 -22.11
CA THR A 66 -10.87 14.50 -21.14
C THR A 66 -10.80 13.01 -20.79
N ASP A 67 -11.28 12.67 -19.61
CA ASP A 67 -11.64 11.31 -19.24
C ASP A 67 -13.15 11.15 -19.40
N VAL A 68 -13.57 10.28 -20.33
CA VAL A 68 -14.99 10.01 -20.59
C VAL A 68 -15.36 8.67 -19.99
N MET A 69 -16.34 8.68 -19.11
CA MET A 69 -16.99 7.47 -18.62
C MET A 69 -18.35 7.32 -19.33
N PRO A 70 -18.57 6.22 -20.07
CA PRO A 70 -19.83 5.98 -20.76
C PRO A 70 -20.97 5.70 -19.76
N PRO A 71 -22.23 5.74 -20.20
CA PRO A 71 -23.35 5.21 -19.44
C PRO A 71 -23.08 3.75 -19.06
N ASN A 72 -23.34 3.41 -17.80
CA ASN A 72 -23.14 2.08 -17.21
C ASN A 72 -24.16 1.01 -17.66
N GLY A 73 -25.01 1.32 -18.63
CA GLY A 73 -25.94 0.39 -19.28
C GLY A 73 -27.40 0.45 -18.81
N GLU A 74 -27.67 1.01 -17.62
CA GLU A 74 -29.04 1.23 -17.14
C GLU A 74 -29.48 2.66 -17.44
N ALA A 75 -30.45 2.81 -18.34
CA ALA A 75 -31.02 4.11 -18.63
C ALA A 75 -32.02 4.51 -17.55
N GLU A 76 -31.98 5.78 -17.15
CA GLU A 76 -33.05 6.35 -16.33
C GLU A 76 -34.31 6.44 -17.19
N HIS A 77 -35.41 5.85 -16.71
CA HIS A 77 -36.69 5.95 -17.40
C HIS A 77 -37.36 7.28 -17.04
N LEU A 78 -37.90 7.96 -18.03
CA LEU A 78 -38.60 9.22 -17.84
C LEU A 78 -39.83 9.31 -18.72
N SER A 79 -40.75 10.20 -18.35
CA SER A 79 -41.90 10.56 -19.17
C SER A 79 -41.94 12.07 -19.32
N GLN A 80 -42.15 12.54 -20.55
CA GLN A 80 -42.13 13.96 -20.86
C GLN A 80 -43.30 14.32 -21.78
N THR A 81 -44.05 15.35 -21.42
CA THR A 81 -45.09 15.91 -22.29
C THR A 81 -44.50 17.04 -23.13
N ILE A 82 -44.56 16.90 -24.46
CA ILE A 82 -44.05 17.88 -25.43
C ILE A 82 -45.21 18.26 -26.35
N GLN A 83 -45.55 19.55 -26.40
CA GLN A 83 -46.65 20.06 -27.24
C GLN A 83 -47.99 19.32 -27.05
N GLY A 84 -48.28 18.87 -25.81
CA GLY A 84 -49.51 18.15 -25.46
C GLY A 84 -49.49 16.64 -25.70
N GLN A 85 -48.42 16.09 -26.29
CA GLN A 85 -48.23 14.65 -26.47
C GLN A 85 -47.24 14.10 -25.43
N THR A 86 -47.56 12.97 -24.82
CA THR A 86 -46.67 12.30 -23.85
C THR A 86 -45.71 11.37 -24.56
N PHE A 87 -44.42 11.51 -24.24
CA PHE A 87 -43.34 10.66 -24.72
C PHE A 87 -42.82 9.80 -23.56
N SER A 88 -42.53 8.54 -23.87
CA SER A 88 -41.74 7.64 -23.04
C SER A 88 -40.26 7.82 -23.37
N GLY A 89 -39.40 7.87 -22.36
CA GLY A 89 -38.02 8.28 -22.50
C GLY A 89 -37.02 7.39 -21.77
N LEU A 90 -35.83 7.29 -22.35
CA LEU A 90 -34.63 6.71 -21.75
C LEU A 90 -33.53 7.76 -21.71
N ARG A 91 -32.98 8.04 -20.52
CA ARG A 91 -31.84 8.94 -20.34
C ARG A 91 -30.55 8.16 -20.13
N TYR A 92 -29.56 8.52 -20.94
CA TYR A 92 -28.20 8.03 -20.85
C TYR A 92 -27.27 9.16 -20.45
N THR A 93 -26.38 8.91 -19.49
CA THR A 93 -25.48 9.94 -18.96
C THR A 93 -24.02 9.57 -19.19
N TYR A 94 -23.33 10.33 -20.04
CA TYR A 94 -21.88 10.29 -20.11
C TYR A 94 -21.31 11.24 -19.06
N ARG A 95 -20.23 10.84 -18.40
CA ARG A 95 -19.47 11.70 -17.50
C ARG A 95 -18.17 12.09 -18.19
N ILE A 96 -18.01 13.38 -18.48
CA ILE A 96 -16.85 13.91 -19.20
C ILE A 96 -16.07 14.77 -18.20
N THR A 97 -14.85 14.36 -17.86
CA THR A 97 -14.00 15.09 -16.91
C THR A 97 -12.83 15.72 -17.68
N PRO A 98 -12.80 17.06 -17.87
CA PRO A 98 -11.72 17.71 -18.59
C PRO A 98 -10.44 17.71 -17.76
N THR A 99 -9.33 17.28 -18.37
CA THR A 99 -7.99 17.28 -17.76
C THR A 99 -7.14 18.48 -18.17
N GLN A 100 -7.63 19.27 -19.13
CA GLN A 100 -6.96 20.46 -19.67
C GLN A 100 -7.94 21.63 -19.79
N ALA A 101 -7.44 22.85 -19.56
CA ALA A 101 -8.22 24.08 -19.69
C ALA A 101 -8.32 24.48 -21.18
N GLN A 102 -9.44 24.16 -21.82
CA GLN A 102 -9.71 24.49 -23.22
C GLN A 102 -11.21 24.43 -23.53
N ALA A 103 -11.58 24.81 -24.75
CA ALA A 103 -12.91 24.55 -25.29
C ALA A 103 -12.97 23.13 -25.89
N PHE A 104 -14.07 22.44 -25.67
CA PHE A 104 -14.35 21.10 -26.18
C PHE A 104 -15.60 21.15 -27.05
N SER A 105 -15.58 20.39 -28.15
CA SER A 105 -16.71 20.23 -29.06
C SER A 105 -17.14 18.78 -29.09
N ILE A 106 -18.42 18.55 -28.89
CA ILE A 106 -19.08 17.24 -28.95
C ILE A 106 -19.84 17.20 -30.27
N ALA A 107 -19.38 16.33 -31.18
CA ALA A 107 -20.06 16.13 -32.45
C ALA A 107 -21.45 15.47 -32.24
N PRO A 108 -22.41 15.68 -33.15
CA PRO A 108 -23.68 14.95 -33.14
C PRO A 108 -23.49 13.44 -33.00
N LEU A 109 -24.06 12.86 -31.94
CA LEU A 109 -24.01 11.43 -31.68
C LEU A 109 -25.21 10.77 -32.36
N THR A 110 -24.94 9.73 -33.15
CA THR A 110 -26.01 8.93 -33.77
C THR A 110 -26.53 7.90 -32.78
N VAL A 111 -27.75 8.12 -32.29
CA VAL A 111 -28.44 7.21 -31.38
C VAL A 111 -29.38 6.33 -32.19
N ARG A 112 -29.44 5.04 -31.85
CA ARG A 112 -30.32 4.07 -32.50
C ARG A 112 -31.23 3.41 -31.49
N ALA A 113 -32.50 3.25 -31.83
CA ALA A 113 -33.46 2.62 -30.94
C ALA A 113 -34.57 1.91 -31.74
N THR A 114 -35.24 0.97 -31.10
CA THR A 114 -36.43 0.32 -31.68
C THR A 114 -37.60 0.48 -30.73
N PRO A 115 -38.36 1.59 -30.87
CA PRO A 115 -39.64 1.71 -30.22
C PRO A 115 -40.56 0.55 -30.59
N ALA A 116 -41.49 0.23 -29.71
CA ALA A 116 -42.56 -0.68 -30.01
C ALA A 116 -43.39 -0.11 -31.17
N GLN A 117 -43.90 -1.03 -32.00
CA GLN A 117 -44.66 -0.72 -33.22
C GLN A 117 -43.80 -0.12 -34.35
N ALA A 118 -42.50 0.06 -34.16
CA ALA A 118 -41.59 0.41 -35.25
C ALA A 118 -41.38 -0.82 -36.15
N SER A 119 -41.46 -0.61 -37.47
CA SER A 119 -41.22 -1.66 -38.47
C SER A 119 -39.73 -2.02 -38.62
N HIS A 120 -38.85 -1.07 -38.28
CA HIS A 120 -37.39 -1.17 -38.36
C HIS A 120 -36.72 -0.33 -37.24
N GLU A 121 -35.39 -0.44 -37.13
CA GLU A 121 -34.63 0.40 -36.19
C GLU A 121 -34.61 1.85 -36.64
N LEU A 122 -34.97 2.75 -35.73
CA LEU A 122 -34.97 4.19 -35.96
C LEU A 122 -33.66 4.79 -35.46
N SER A 123 -33.24 5.89 -36.08
CA SER A 123 -32.06 6.64 -35.66
C SER A 123 -32.35 8.12 -35.52
N GLY A 124 -31.68 8.76 -34.57
CA GLY A 124 -31.72 10.20 -34.35
C GLY A 124 -30.35 10.71 -33.96
N GLN A 125 -30.14 12.02 -34.08
CA GLN A 125 -28.87 12.65 -33.73
C GLN A 125 -29.05 13.62 -32.58
N THR A 126 -28.07 13.65 -31.68
CA THR A 126 -27.96 14.75 -30.72
C THR A 126 -27.58 16.04 -31.45
N PRO A 127 -27.93 17.22 -30.92
CA PRO A 127 -27.33 18.47 -31.39
C PRO A 127 -25.81 18.44 -31.16
N ALA A 128 -25.08 19.25 -31.95
CA ALA A 128 -23.70 19.57 -31.63
C ALA A 128 -23.67 20.43 -30.36
N LEU A 129 -22.81 20.07 -29.41
CA LEU A 129 -22.70 20.75 -28.12
C LEU A 129 -21.25 21.18 -27.90
N THR A 130 -21.06 22.27 -27.18
CA THR A 130 -19.74 22.77 -26.83
C THR A 130 -19.71 23.14 -25.36
N PHE A 131 -18.57 22.94 -24.71
CA PHE A 131 -18.33 23.43 -23.37
C PHE A 131 -16.90 23.90 -23.22
N ARG A 132 -16.62 24.70 -22.20
CA ARG A 132 -15.30 25.20 -21.87
C ARG A 132 -14.90 24.75 -20.47
N ALA A 133 -13.70 24.20 -20.37
CA ALA A 133 -13.02 24.02 -19.10
C ALA A 133 -12.03 25.16 -18.88
N SER A 134 -12.10 25.79 -17.70
CA SER A 134 -11.16 26.82 -17.27
C SER A 134 -10.30 26.33 -16.11
N LEU A 135 -9.17 26.99 -15.88
CA LEU A 135 -8.40 26.77 -14.65
C LEU A 135 -9.17 27.44 -13.49
N PRO A 136 -9.47 26.72 -12.38
CA PRO A 136 -10.17 27.33 -11.26
C PRO A 136 -9.32 28.40 -10.59
N GLU A 137 -9.98 29.43 -10.05
CA GLU A 137 -9.30 30.49 -9.33
C GLU A 137 -8.49 29.96 -8.15
N GLY A 138 -7.29 30.49 -7.97
CA GLY A 138 -6.38 30.08 -6.92
C GLY A 138 -5.51 28.87 -7.27
N PHE A 139 -5.72 28.20 -8.41
CA PHE A 139 -4.80 27.16 -8.92
C PHE A 139 -3.82 27.74 -9.94
N SER A 140 -2.59 27.21 -9.94
CA SER A 140 -1.57 27.57 -10.93
C SER A 140 -1.63 26.62 -12.14
N PRO A 141 -1.23 27.06 -13.35
CA PRO A 141 -1.08 26.15 -14.49
C PRO A 141 -0.16 24.97 -14.14
N GLY A 142 -0.61 23.75 -14.39
CA GLY A 142 0.11 22.51 -14.06
C GLY A 142 -0.05 22.03 -12.62
N GLU A 143 -0.70 22.80 -11.74
CA GLU A 143 -1.11 22.34 -10.42
C GLU A 143 -2.26 21.33 -10.56
N PRO A 144 -2.20 20.15 -9.92
CA PRO A 144 -3.30 19.20 -9.92
C PRO A 144 -4.56 19.82 -9.30
N VAL A 145 -5.68 19.76 -10.03
CA VAL A 145 -6.96 20.29 -9.58
C VAL A 145 -7.85 19.15 -9.09
N LEU A 146 -8.21 19.19 -7.82
CA LEU A 146 -9.28 18.36 -7.25
C LEU A 146 -10.56 19.18 -7.22
N ALA A 147 -11.50 18.91 -8.12
CA ALA A 147 -12.82 19.53 -8.11
C ALA A 147 -13.88 18.55 -7.59
N ALA A 148 -14.66 18.99 -6.60
CA ALA A 148 -15.66 18.15 -5.95
C ALA A 148 -16.85 18.99 -5.49
N SER A 149 -18.04 18.38 -5.39
CA SER A 149 -19.19 19.04 -4.78
C SER A 149 -19.12 19.04 -3.25
N ALA A 150 -18.42 18.06 -2.68
CA ALA A 150 -18.09 18.00 -1.27
C ALA A 150 -16.82 17.17 -1.04
N LEU A 151 -16.01 17.57 -0.04
CA LEU A 151 -14.81 16.87 0.36
C LEU A 151 -14.90 16.46 1.84
N ARG A 152 -14.57 15.20 2.14
CA ARG A 152 -14.38 14.72 3.51
C ARG A 152 -12.98 14.17 3.67
N LEU A 153 -12.31 14.63 4.71
CA LEU A 153 -10.94 14.26 5.04
C LEU A 153 -10.91 13.84 6.50
N SER A 154 -10.48 12.63 6.78
CA SER A 154 -10.39 12.09 8.14
C SER A 154 -9.08 11.34 8.36
N GLN A 155 -8.69 11.20 9.63
CA GLN A 155 -7.52 10.41 10.01
C GLN A 155 -7.79 9.56 11.26
N SER A 156 -7.06 8.46 11.36
CA SER A 156 -6.98 7.64 12.57
C SER A 156 -5.54 7.17 12.81
N LEU A 157 -5.22 6.92 14.08
CA LEU A 157 -3.97 6.28 14.50
C LEU A 157 -4.28 4.94 15.16
N THR A 158 -3.53 3.91 14.77
CA THR A 158 -3.64 2.57 15.37
C THR A 158 -2.25 2.07 15.79
N PRO A 159 -2.02 1.78 17.08
CA PRO A 159 -2.94 1.96 18.20
C PRO A 159 -3.22 3.45 18.50
N SER A 160 -4.41 3.76 19.01
CA SER A 160 -4.85 5.14 19.29
C SER A 160 -4.38 5.60 20.68
N GLY A 161 -3.26 6.29 20.72
CA GLY A 161 -2.70 6.85 21.96
C GLY A 161 -2.16 5.79 22.92
N GLY A 162 -1.12 6.15 23.67
CA GLY A 162 -0.48 5.30 24.66
C GLY A 162 0.96 5.73 24.92
N PRO A 163 1.58 5.29 26.03
CA PRO A 163 3.03 5.41 26.17
C PRO A 163 3.67 4.48 25.16
N PHE A 164 4.17 5.05 24.07
CA PHE A 164 4.94 4.27 23.11
C PHE A 164 6.34 4.02 23.64
N LYS A 165 6.96 2.94 23.19
CA LYS A 165 8.37 2.65 23.45
C LYS A 165 9.16 2.62 22.15
N VAL A 166 10.47 2.81 22.27
CA VAL A 166 11.39 2.53 21.16
C VAL A 166 11.19 1.10 20.68
N GLY A 167 11.00 0.93 19.37
CA GLY A 167 10.69 -0.33 18.72
C GLY A 167 9.21 -0.54 18.40
N ASP A 168 8.30 0.17 19.09
CA ASP A 168 6.86 0.11 18.79
C ASP A 168 6.56 0.68 17.41
N SER A 169 5.38 0.36 16.89
CA SER A 169 4.88 0.90 15.64
C SER A 169 3.46 1.40 15.77
N LEU A 170 3.17 2.49 15.08
CA LEU A 170 1.83 3.05 14.94
C LEU A 170 1.53 3.26 13.46
N THR A 171 0.27 3.15 13.09
CA THR A 171 -0.19 3.33 11.72
C THR A 171 -1.10 4.55 11.65
N ARG A 172 -0.75 5.54 10.85
CA ARG A 172 -1.63 6.65 10.48
C ARG A 172 -2.41 6.25 9.24
N SER A 173 -3.74 6.23 9.34
CA SER A 173 -4.65 6.05 8.20
C SER A 173 -5.27 7.39 7.87
N VAL A 174 -5.21 7.81 6.61
CA VAL A 174 -5.83 9.04 6.10
C VAL A 174 -6.84 8.64 5.03
N THR A 175 -8.09 9.07 5.22
CA THR A 175 -9.18 8.81 4.28
C THR A 175 -9.58 10.13 3.63
N LEU A 176 -9.46 10.18 2.30
CA LEU A 176 -9.92 11.27 1.45
C LEU A 176 -11.11 10.78 0.63
N GLN A 177 -12.23 11.46 0.74
CA GLN A 177 -13.44 11.19 -0.04
C GLN A 177 -13.88 12.48 -0.73
N ALA A 178 -14.22 12.38 -2.02
CA ALA A 178 -14.71 13.50 -2.81
C ALA A 178 -15.93 13.11 -3.63
N ASP A 179 -17.01 13.88 -3.49
CA ASP A 179 -18.22 13.70 -4.28
C ASP A 179 -18.00 14.26 -5.68
N GLY A 180 -18.40 13.49 -6.69
CA GLY A 180 -18.22 13.86 -8.08
C GLY A 180 -16.78 13.74 -8.61
N THR A 181 -15.86 13.09 -7.89
CA THR A 181 -14.51 12.81 -8.38
C THR A 181 -14.22 11.32 -8.33
N PRO A 182 -13.78 10.67 -9.42
CA PRO A 182 -13.38 9.26 -9.36
C PRO A 182 -12.25 9.03 -8.37
N GLY A 183 -12.21 7.85 -7.73
CA GLY A 183 -11.21 7.53 -6.72
C GLY A 183 -9.77 7.67 -7.24
N LEU A 184 -9.53 7.28 -8.50
CA LEU A 184 -8.22 7.38 -9.15
C LEU A 184 -7.74 8.82 -9.39
N ALA A 185 -8.66 9.78 -9.45
CA ALA A 185 -8.33 11.20 -9.59
C ALA A 185 -8.05 11.88 -8.24
N LEU A 186 -8.21 11.16 -7.12
CA LEU A 186 -7.90 11.71 -5.80
C LEU A 186 -6.38 11.79 -5.57
N PRO A 187 -5.85 12.96 -5.18
CA PRO A 187 -4.42 13.13 -4.94
C PRO A 187 -3.98 12.33 -3.70
N ALA A 188 -2.73 11.88 -3.74
CA ALA A 188 -2.09 11.31 -2.55
C ALA A 188 -1.83 12.42 -1.51
N PRO A 189 -2.21 12.24 -0.24
CA PRO A 189 -1.83 13.15 0.83
C PRO A 189 -0.29 13.24 0.93
N PRO A 190 0.26 14.44 1.21
CA PRO A 190 1.71 14.60 1.37
C PRO A 190 2.22 13.75 2.53
N LEU A 191 3.32 13.03 2.29
CA LEU A 191 4.03 12.26 3.31
C LEU A 191 5.26 13.04 3.78
N ALA A 192 5.28 13.44 5.05
CA ALA A 192 6.45 14.06 5.65
C ALA A 192 7.34 13.02 6.36
N SER A 193 8.65 13.24 6.27
CA SER A 193 9.64 12.53 7.08
C SER A 193 9.73 13.18 8.47
N VAL A 194 9.71 12.36 9.51
CA VAL A 194 9.81 12.81 10.91
C VAL A 194 11.03 12.13 11.52
N ALA A 195 11.99 12.93 11.97
CA ALA A 195 13.24 12.40 12.49
C ALA A 195 13.01 11.48 13.70
N GLY A 196 13.60 10.27 13.68
CA GLY A 196 13.40 9.27 14.74
C GLY A 196 12.18 8.37 14.55
N LEU A 197 11.45 8.53 13.45
CA LEU A 197 10.41 7.60 12.99
C LEU A 197 10.79 7.03 11.62
N GLY A 198 10.86 5.70 11.52
CA GLY A 198 10.95 4.99 10.25
C GLY A 198 9.56 4.89 9.61
N ALA A 199 9.33 5.58 8.48
CA ALA A 199 8.05 5.59 7.78
C ALA A 199 7.97 4.50 6.69
N TYR A 200 6.93 3.69 6.74
CA TYR A 200 6.65 2.61 5.79
C TYR A 200 5.25 2.79 5.20
N PRO A 201 5.14 3.48 4.05
CA PRO A 201 3.88 3.64 3.32
C PRO A 201 3.37 2.29 2.81
N GLN A 202 2.06 2.09 2.87
CA GLN A 202 1.37 0.94 2.30
C GLN A 202 0.70 1.32 0.98
N THR A 203 0.38 0.31 0.16
CA THR A 203 -0.39 0.52 -1.06
C THR A 203 -1.74 1.18 -0.72
N PRO A 204 -2.10 2.29 -1.39
CA PRO A 204 -3.36 2.97 -1.14
C PRO A 204 -4.55 2.10 -1.56
N GLN A 205 -5.66 2.21 -0.83
CA GLN A 205 -6.94 1.64 -1.26
C GLN A 205 -7.73 2.72 -1.98
N VAL A 206 -8.09 2.48 -3.24
CA VAL A 206 -8.81 3.43 -4.07
C VAL A 206 -10.08 2.77 -4.61
N SER A 207 -11.21 3.45 -4.48
CA SER A 207 -12.50 2.96 -4.96
C SER A 207 -13.38 4.11 -5.46
N ASN A 208 -14.28 3.80 -6.40
CA ASN A 208 -15.40 4.67 -6.69
C ASN A 208 -16.52 4.41 -5.66
N LEU A 209 -17.35 5.42 -5.45
CA LEU A 209 -18.54 5.35 -4.62
C LEU A 209 -19.77 5.45 -5.52
N ASP A 210 -20.75 4.60 -5.25
CA ASP A 210 -22.01 4.57 -5.97
C ASP A 210 -23.21 4.74 -5.02
N ASP A 211 -24.42 4.75 -5.57
CA ASP A 211 -25.68 4.82 -4.84
C ASP A 211 -26.31 3.44 -4.57
N GLY A 212 -25.56 2.34 -4.82
CA GLY A 212 -26.06 0.97 -4.76
C GLY A 212 -27.02 0.58 -5.88
N ARG A 213 -27.29 1.47 -6.83
CA ARG A 213 -28.14 1.27 -8.02
C ARG A 213 -27.37 1.55 -9.31
N GLY A 214 -26.04 1.52 -9.23
CA GLY A 214 -25.13 1.79 -10.35
C GLY A 214 -24.81 3.26 -10.58
N GLY A 215 -25.50 4.21 -9.92
CA GLY A 215 -25.25 5.63 -10.06
C GLY A 215 -23.92 6.04 -9.43
N PHE A 216 -23.14 6.90 -10.12
CA PHE A 216 -21.84 7.36 -9.63
C PHE A 216 -21.99 8.53 -8.65
N ASN A 217 -21.46 8.39 -7.44
CA ASN A 217 -21.48 9.43 -6.40
C ASN A 217 -20.13 10.13 -6.22
N GLY A 218 -19.01 9.42 -6.40
CA GLY A 218 -17.69 9.99 -6.17
C GLY A 218 -16.62 8.94 -6.00
N GLY A 219 -15.64 9.24 -5.17
CA GLY A 219 -14.46 8.41 -4.99
C GLY A 219 -13.92 8.49 -3.58
N GLN A 220 -13.20 7.44 -3.20
CA GLN A 220 -12.51 7.34 -1.93
C GLN A 220 -11.09 6.83 -2.15
N ARG A 221 -10.15 7.44 -1.42
CA ARG A 221 -8.76 7.03 -1.33
C ARG A 221 -8.36 6.93 0.14
N ILE A 222 -7.79 5.79 0.52
CA ILE A 222 -7.26 5.56 1.88
C ILE A 222 -5.76 5.28 1.78
N ASP A 223 -4.96 6.18 2.34
CA ASP A 223 -3.51 6.03 2.45
C ASP A 223 -3.15 5.62 3.89
N ARG A 224 -2.26 4.63 4.02
CA ARG A 224 -1.79 4.15 5.33
C ARG A 224 -0.28 4.19 5.40
N VAL A 225 0.24 4.71 6.50
CA VAL A 225 1.68 4.78 6.76
C VAL A 225 1.94 4.20 8.14
N ARG A 226 2.76 3.17 8.19
CA ARG A 226 3.26 2.61 9.45
C ARG A 226 4.55 3.33 9.83
N TYR A 227 4.58 3.93 11.01
CA TYR A 227 5.74 4.54 11.61
C TYR A 227 6.31 3.62 12.67
N ARG A 228 7.58 3.25 12.54
CA ARG A 228 8.35 2.56 13.58
C ARG A 228 9.12 3.58 14.39
N ILE A 229 9.03 3.50 15.71
CA ILE A 229 9.71 4.43 16.61
C ILE A 229 11.14 3.95 16.81
N GLU A 230 12.11 4.78 16.43
CA GLU A 230 13.54 4.42 16.47
C GLU A 230 14.26 5.05 17.65
N ARG A 231 13.72 6.14 18.20
CA ARG A 231 14.31 6.88 19.32
C ARG A 231 13.23 7.30 20.31
N GLU A 232 13.62 7.56 21.56
CA GLU A 232 12.74 8.18 22.54
C GLU A 232 12.62 9.68 22.31
N GLY A 233 11.51 10.26 22.78
CA GLY A 233 11.23 11.68 22.63
C GLY A 233 9.76 11.98 22.36
N ASP A 234 9.49 13.26 22.15
CA ASP A 234 8.19 13.75 21.71
C ASP A 234 8.18 13.84 20.18
N PHE A 235 7.14 13.28 19.57
CA PHE A 235 6.99 13.21 18.12
C PHE A 235 5.73 13.93 17.67
N GLU A 236 5.79 14.52 16.49
CA GLU A 236 4.67 15.15 15.82
C GLU A 236 4.57 14.63 14.39
N LEU A 237 3.42 14.04 14.05
CA LEU A 237 3.03 13.80 12.67
C LEU A 237 2.37 15.07 12.15
N PRO A 238 2.87 15.68 11.07
CA PRO A 238 2.42 16.99 10.67
C PRO A 238 0.96 17.01 10.21
N ALA A 239 0.37 18.19 10.30
CA ALA A 239 -0.94 18.48 9.73
C ALA A 239 -0.96 18.18 8.23
N ILE A 240 -2.10 17.71 7.73
CA ILE A 240 -2.32 17.47 6.30
C ILE A 240 -3.35 18.48 5.81
N ARG A 241 -3.02 19.20 4.74
CA ARG A 241 -3.91 20.16 4.09
C ARG A 241 -4.14 19.73 2.65
N VAL A 242 -5.40 19.62 2.25
CA VAL A 242 -5.82 19.32 0.88
C VAL A 242 -6.53 20.54 0.32
N LYS A 243 -6.00 21.10 -0.77
CA LYS A 243 -6.61 22.17 -1.54
C LYS A 243 -7.54 21.58 -2.58
N TRP A 244 -8.74 22.14 -2.73
CA TRP A 244 -9.74 21.64 -3.67
C TRP A 244 -10.67 22.76 -4.14
N TRP A 245 -11.24 22.58 -5.31
CA TRP A 245 -12.28 23.44 -5.88
C TRP A 245 -13.66 22.93 -5.48
N ASP A 246 -14.42 23.76 -4.77
CA ASP A 246 -15.81 23.51 -4.43
C ASP A 246 -16.69 23.87 -5.62
N SER A 247 -17.16 22.85 -6.36
CA SER A 247 -17.93 23.04 -7.59
C SER A 247 -19.32 23.63 -7.35
N VAL A 248 -19.86 23.49 -6.14
CA VAL A 248 -21.16 24.05 -5.75
C VAL A 248 -21.04 25.53 -5.45
N ASN A 249 -20.05 25.90 -4.62
CA ASN A 249 -19.85 27.28 -4.19
C ASN A 249 -18.91 28.08 -5.12
N ARG A 250 -18.38 27.45 -6.17
CA ARG A 250 -17.48 28.03 -7.16
C ARG A 250 -16.29 28.76 -6.52
N LYS A 251 -15.60 28.10 -5.58
CA LYS A 251 -14.46 28.69 -4.86
C LYS A 251 -13.43 27.66 -4.43
N THR A 252 -12.18 28.09 -4.31
CA THR A 252 -11.11 27.27 -3.73
C THR A 252 -11.28 27.16 -2.21
N ARG A 253 -11.15 25.95 -1.69
CA ARG A 253 -11.23 25.62 -0.25
C ARG A 253 -10.06 24.74 0.17
N PHE A 254 -9.88 24.68 1.48
CA PHE A 254 -8.89 23.82 2.13
C PHE A 254 -9.60 22.93 3.14
N SER A 255 -9.25 21.65 3.13
CA SER A 255 -9.63 20.69 4.17
C SER A 255 -8.38 20.28 4.91
N GLU A 256 -8.44 20.29 6.24
CA GLU A 256 -7.27 20.14 7.09
C GLU A 256 -7.47 19.05 8.13
N LEU A 257 -6.40 18.29 8.35
CA LEU A 257 -6.24 17.38 9.47
C LEU A 257 -5.19 17.96 10.41
N PRO A 258 -5.48 18.05 11.73
CA PRO A 258 -4.52 18.56 12.68
C PRO A 258 -3.29 17.67 12.77
N ALA A 259 -2.18 18.25 13.21
CA ALA A 259 -1.00 17.49 13.60
C ALA A 259 -1.34 16.54 14.75
N VAL A 260 -0.64 15.41 14.81
CA VAL A 260 -0.83 14.41 15.86
C VAL A 260 0.45 14.24 16.64
N THR A 261 0.40 14.55 17.92
CA THR A 261 1.54 14.43 18.84
C THR A 261 1.45 13.16 19.68
N PHE A 262 2.59 12.49 19.88
CA PHE A 262 2.70 11.38 20.80
C PHE A 262 4.10 11.32 21.41
N LYS A 263 4.24 10.64 22.56
CA LYS A 263 5.50 10.49 23.27
C LYS A 263 5.97 9.05 23.23
N ALA A 264 7.27 8.85 23.03
CA ALA A 264 7.91 7.56 23.21
C ALA A 264 9.00 7.61 24.28
N THR A 265 9.07 6.57 25.11
CA THR A 265 10.12 6.39 26.12
C THR A 265 11.11 5.31 25.68
N ALA A 266 12.31 5.28 26.26
CA ALA A 266 13.21 4.14 26.13
C ALA A 266 12.48 2.83 26.41
N SER A 267 12.79 1.81 25.61
CA SER A 267 12.43 0.45 25.97
C SER A 267 13.35 0.01 27.10
N SER A 268 12.77 -0.35 28.26
CA SER A 268 13.51 -0.98 29.35
C SER A 268 14.22 -2.22 28.80
N SER A 269 15.55 -2.16 28.77
CA SER A 269 16.52 -3.22 28.49
C SER A 269 15.94 -4.46 27.81
N TYR A 270 16.20 -4.63 26.51
CA TYR A 270 16.05 -5.91 25.82
C TYR A 270 16.76 -6.99 26.64
N THR A 271 16.00 -7.79 27.39
CA THR A 271 16.48 -9.04 27.98
C THR A 271 16.37 -10.07 26.86
N PRO A 272 17.48 -10.46 26.21
CA PRO A 272 17.39 -11.45 25.15
C PRO A 272 16.79 -12.75 25.72
N VAL A 273 15.89 -13.37 24.97
CA VAL A 273 15.21 -14.63 25.37
C VAL A 273 16.23 -15.75 25.61
N PHE A 274 17.41 -15.63 25.01
CA PHE A 274 18.56 -16.47 25.23
C PHE A 274 19.77 -15.60 25.56
N SER A 275 20.49 -15.94 26.62
CA SER A 275 21.71 -15.25 27.00
C SER A 275 22.82 -15.63 26.03
N ILE A 276 23.24 -14.68 25.18
CA ILE A 276 24.41 -14.83 24.31
C ILE A 276 25.65 -15.20 25.14
N VAL A 277 25.72 -14.75 26.40
CA VAL A 277 26.80 -15.08 27.33
C VAL A 277 26.74 -16.55 27.75
N ASP A 278 25.56 -17.11 27.99
CA ASP A 278 25.41 -18.52 28.36
C ASP A 278 25.57 -19.44 27.15
N ASP A 279 25.15 -18.99 25.97
CA ASP A 279 25.36 -19.71 24.71
C ASP A 279 26.83 -19.67 24.28
N LEU A 280 27.54 -18.55 24.49
CA LEU A 280 29.01 -18.49 24.33
C LEU A 280 29.75 -19.31 25.38
N LYS A 281 29.22 -19.47 26.60
CA LYS A 281 29.77 -20.41 27.60
C LYS A 281 29.53 -21.87 27.18
N GLN A 282 28.38 -22.18 26.59
CA GLN A 282 28.09 -23.51 26.02
C GLN A 282 28.90 -23.81 24.76
N MET A 283 29.06 -22.84 23.87
CA MET A 283 29.94 -22.88 22.70
C MET A 283 31.41 -22.68 23.04
N GLY A 284 31.73 -22.46 24.32
CA GLY A 284 33.06 -22.55 24.89
C GLY A 284 33.59 -23.97 24.76
N GLN A 285 33.90 -24.38 23.53
CA GLN A 285 34.74 -25.51 23.24
C GLN A 285 35.97 -25.34 24.13
N PRO A 286 36.27 -26.30 25.01
CA PRO A 286 37.58 -26.31 25.63
C PRO A 286 38.55 -26.57 24.48
N THR A 287 39.23 -25.54 24.00
CA THR A 287 40.47 -25.68 23.22
C THR A 287 41.57 -26.20 24.13
N ARG A 288 41.32 -27.34 24.79
CA ARG A 288 42.36 -28.23 25.23
C ARG A 288 42.90 -28.85 23.95
N LEU A 289 43.89 -28.18 23.36
CA LEU A 289 44.79 -28.78 22.39
C LEU A 289 45.29 -30.09 23.00
N ARG A 290 44.64 -31.21 22.64
CA ARG A 290 45.14 -32.54 22.96
C ARG A 290 46.33 -32.76 22.04
N LEU A 291 47.48 -32.22 22.43
CA LEU A 291 48.75 -32.61 21.86
C LEU A 291 48.92 -34.09 22.17
N PRO A 292 48.95 -34.98 21.17
CA PRO A 292 49.15 -36.39 21.43
C PRO A 292 50.48 -36.58 22.16
N ALA A 293 50.50 -37.41 23.21
CA ALA A 293 51.69 -37.61 24.04
C ALA A 293 52.94 -38.01 23.22
N PHE A 294 52.75 -38.65 22.05
CA PHE A 294 53.84 -39.03 21.16
C PHE A 294 54.62 -37.84 20.58
N TRP A 295 54.00 -36.66 20.39
CA TRP A 295 54.71 -35.45 19.94
C TRP A 295 55.62 -34.90 21.04
N LEU A 296 55.18 -34.94 22.30
CA LEU A 296 55.99 -34.51 23.44
C LEU A 296 57.16 -35.47 23.68
N VAL A 297 56.92 -36.79 23.56
CA VAL A 297 57.98 -37.80 23.65
C VAL A 297 58.97 -37.65 22.51
N GLY A 298 58.49 -37.41 21.28
CA GLY A 298 59.36 -37.16 20.12
C GLY A 298 60.23 -35.92 20.28
N ALA A 299 59.66 -34.81 20.75
CA ALA A 299 60.41 -33.58 21.02
C ALA A 299 61.45 -33.76 22.14
N ALA A 300 61.10 -34.47 23.22
CA ALA A 300 62.02 -34.78 24.29
C ALA A 300 63.18 -35.68 23.83
N ALA A 301 62.90 -36.71 23.02
CA ALA A 301 63.92 -37.58 22.45
C ALA A 301 64.86 -36.83 21.51
N LEU A 302 64.33 -35.91 20.69
CA LEU A 302 65.12 -35.06 19.81
C LEU A 302 66.05 -34.15 20.61
N LEU A 303 65.55 -33.48 21.65
CA LEU A 303 66.36 -32.62 22.52
C LEU A 303 67.45 -33.41 23.23
N LEU A 304 67.15 -34.64 23.68
CA LEU A 304 68.13 -35.52 24.33
C LEU A 304 69.20 -36.00 23.35
N ALA A 305 68.82 -36.32 22.10
CA ALA A 305 69.77 -36.66 21.04
C ALA A 305 70.69 -35.47 20.69
N VAL A 306 70.14 -34.26 20.60
CA VAL A 306 70.92 -33.03 20.37
C VAL A 306 71.86 -32.77 21.56
N ALA A 307 71.38 -32.90 22.79
CA ALA A 307 72.21 -32.71 23.99
C ALA A 307 73.37 -33.72 24.06
N LEU A 308 73.11 -34.99 23.74
CA LEU A 308 74.13 -36.04 23.63
C LEU A 308 75.14 -35.75 22.52
N TYR A 309 74.67 -35.27 21.36
CA TYR A 309 75.53 -34.91 20.24
C TYR A 309 76.45 -33.73 20.58
N VAL A 310 75.91 -32.67 21.17
CA VAL A 310 76.67 -31.48 21.56
C VAL A 310 77.68 -31.81 22.67
N ASN A 311 77.31 -32.65 23.65
CA ASN A 311 78.19 -33.05 24.74
C ASN A 311 79.04 -34.30 24.46
N ARG A 312 79.06 -34.82 23.23
CA ARG A 312 79.75 -36.08 22.88
C ARG A 312 81.22 -36.11 23.31
N GLY A 313 81.92 -34.97 23.22
CA GLY A 313 83.32 -34.84 23.64
C GLY A 313 83.52 -34.99 25.15
N ARG A 314 82.67 -34.35 25.96
CA ARG A 314 82.73 -34.45 27.43
C ARG A 314 82.30 -35.83 27.92
N LEU A 315 81.31 -36.42 27.27
CA LEU A 315 80.76 -37.74 27.64
C LEU A 315 81.79 -38.85 27.39
N LEU A 316 82.55 -38.76 26.29
CA LEU A 316 83.67 -39.66 26.02
C LEU A 316 84.83 -39.48 27.03
N HIS A 317 85.10 -38.25 27.48
CA HIS A 317 86.10 -38.00 28.53
C HIS A 317 85.69 -38.58 29.89
N VAL A 318 84.43 -38.44 30.30
CA VAL A 318 83.92 -39.00 31.56
C VAL A 318 83.86 -40.53 31.49
N LEU A 319 83.44 -41.13 30.38
CA LEU A 319 83.46 -42.58 30.20
C LEU A 319 84.89 -43.15 30.25
N ASN A 320 85.87 -42.45 29.68
CA ASN A 320 87.27 -42.84 29.78
C ASN A 320 87.80 -42.67 31.22
N ALA A 321 87.42 -41.60 31.93
CA ALA A 321 87.78 -41.40 33.34
C ALA A 321 87.13 -42.43 34.28
N VAL A 322 85.87 -42.83 34.04
CA VAL A 322 85.16 -43.86 34.81
C VAL A 322 85.72 -45.24 34.52
N ARG A 323 86.09 -45.56 33.26
CA ARG A 323 86.83 -46.79 32.93
C ARG A 323 88.20 -46.83 33.60
N TYR A 324 88.89 -45.69 33.68
CA TYR A 324 90.15 -45.58 34.41
C TYR A 324 89.97 -45.77 35.92
N TRP A 325 88.92 -45.18 36.50
CA TRP A 325 88.59 -45.29 37.93
C TRP A 325 88.09 -46.69 38.34
N LEU A 326 87.29 -47.37 37.49
CA LEU A 326 86.86 -48.76 37.72
C LEU A 326 88.03 -49.74 37.68
N ARG A 327 89.08 -49.43 36.90
CA ARG A 327 90.29 -50.25 36.79
C ARG A 327 91.26 -50.02 37.96
N ASN A 328 91.13 -48.92 38.70
CA ASN A 328 91.96 -48.52 39.84
C ASN A 328 91.14 -48.27 41.12
N ARG A 329 90.19 -49.14 41.48
CA ARG A 329 89.47 -49.01 42.77
C ARG A 329 90.34 -49.50 43.95
N PRO A 330 90.66 -48.65 44.94
CA PRO A 330 91.29 -49.10 46.18
C PRO A 330 90.27 -49.83 47.10
N PRO A 331 90.72 -50.80 47.93
CA PRO A 331 89.85 -51.58 48.82
C PRO A 331 89.19 -50.72 49.91
N ARG A 332 87.91 -51.00 50.20
CA ARG A 332 87.13 -50.31 51.26
C ARG A 332 87.63 -50.74 52.64
N GLN A 333 87.89 -49.77 53.51
CA GLN A 333 88.30 -49.95 54.91
C GLN A 333 87.15 -49.53 55.83
N ASP A 334 86.77 -50.43 56.74
CA ASP A 334 85.68 -50.28 57.71
C ASP A 334 86.01 -49.25 58.80
N TYR A 335 85.04 -48.38 59.10
CA TYR A 335 85.04 -47.58 60.33
C TYR A 335 83.73 -47.79 61.09
N GLY A 336 83.80 -48.59 62.15
CA GLY A 336 82.73 -48.78 63.12
C GLY A 336 82.56 -47.56 64.03
N LEU A 337 81.31 -47.14 64.23
CA LEU A 337 80.94 -46.09 65.19
C LEU A 337 80.07 -46.69 66.30
N ARG A 338 80.57 -46.58 67.54
CA ARG A 338 79.92 -46.89 68.81
C ARG A 338 78.74 -45.93 69.08
N PRO A 339 77.59 -46.41 69.57
CA PRO A 339 76.58 -45.54 70.18
C PRO A 339 76.90 -45.26 71.67
N LEU A 340 76.83 -43.98 72.05
CA LEU A 340 77.00 -43.41 73.40
C LEU A 340 75.66 -42.75 73.81
N ASN A 341 74.83 -43.40 74.63
CA ASN A 341 74.27 -42.84 75.89
C ASN A 341 73.26 -43.80 76.57
N PRO A 342 73.16 -43.78 77.92
CA PRO A 342 72.64 -44.87 78.74
C PRO A 342 71.18 -44.71 79.20
N ARG A 343 70.64 -45.84 79.66
CA ARG A 343 69.38 -45.99 80.40
C ARG A 343 69.36 -45.16 81.68
N HIS A 344 68.19 -44.60 82.01
CA HIS A 344 67.72 -44.47 83.37
C HIS A 344 66.26 -44.91 83.44
N GLU A 345 66.00 -45.75 84.42
CA GLU A 345 64.77 -46.46 84.75
C GLU A 345 64.15 -45.76 85.96
N LYS A 346 62.82 -45.62 85.99
CA LYS A 346 62.05 -45.44 87.23
C LYS A 346 60.54 -45.64 86.98
N ASP A 347 60.07 -46.71 87.60
CA ASP A 347 58.75 -47.00 88.17
C ASP A 347 57.64 -45.96 88.06
N PHE A 348 56.44 -46.42 87.65
CA PHE A 348 55.18 -46.10 88.34
C PHE A 348 54.20 -47.27 88.21
N GLN A 349 53.77 -47.79 89.36
CA GLN A 349 52.68 -48.74 89.53
C GLN A 349 51.32 -48.10 89.18
N LYS A 350 50.45 -48.85 88.48
CA LYS A 350 49.15 -49.27 89.01
C LYS A 350 48.56 -50.41 88.21
#